data_AF-A0A061S5P7-F1
#
_entry.id   AF-A0A061S5P7-F1
#
_cell.length_a   1.000
_cell.length_b   1.000
_cell.length_c   1.000
_cell.angle_alpha   90.00
_cell.angle_beta   90.00
_cell.angle_gamma   90.00
#
_symmetry.space_group_name_H-M   'P 1'
#
loop_
_entity.id
_entity.type
_entity.pdbx_description
1 polymer ?
#
loop_
_entity_poly.entity_id
_entity_poly.type
_entity_poly.pdbx_seq_one_letter_code
_entity_poly.pdbx_strand_id
1 'polypeptide(L)'
;MVPRHDETPAQFRCGLVADIQYADVDDIRSASGRQLRSYRGALKTAQKAVQFFNEEHSQGSLSFILHNGDIIDHKAAFDFENDCFRDKRNSFQALKSVLEILDGTDCRSWIFTLGNHEM
;
A
#
# COMPACT_ATOMS: atom_id res chain seq x y z
N MET A 1 6.19 39.02 13.61
CA MET A 1 6.94 38.13 12.71
C MET A 1 6.88 36.75 13.35
N VAL A 2 6.07 35.83 12.82
CA VAL A 2 5.94 34.49 13.39
C VAL A 2 7.23 33.72 13.03
N PRO A 3 7.94 33.12 14.00
CA PRO A 3 9.09 32.29 13.68
C PRO A 3 8.66 31.20 12.70
N ARG A 4 9.38 31.03 11.60
CA ARG A 4 9.22 29.85 10.76
C ARG A 4 9.61 28.65 11.63
N HIS A 5 8.80 27.58 11.60
CA HIS A 5 9.08 26.35 12.33
C HIS A 5 10.55 25.95 12.16
N ASP A 6 11.20 25.85 13.31
CA ASP A 6 12.63 25.87 13.57
C ASP A 6 13.48 24.82 12.85
N GLU A 7 14.76 25.19 12.78
CA GLU A 7 15.99 24.46 12.46
C GLU A 7 16.28 23.25 13.38
N THR A 8 15.29 22.73 14.11
CA THR A 8 15.45 21.52 14.93
C THR A 8 15.29 20.26 14.07
N PRO A 9 16.30 19.35 14.03
CA PRO A 9 16.19 18.09 13.30
C PRO A 9 14.99 17.27 13.76
N ALA A 10 14.32 16.58 12.82
CA ALA A 10 13.23 15.68 13.14
C ALA A 10 13.69 14.59 14.13
N GLN A 11 12.93 14.39 15.22
CA GLN A 11 13.26 13.37 16.23
C GLN A 11 13.12 11.94 15.70
N PHE A 12 12.23 11.73 14.74
CA PHE A 12 12.12 10.50 13.95
C PHE A 12 11.51 10.82 12.59
N ARG A 13 11.67 9.91 11.64
CA ARG A 13 11.05 9.95 10.32
C ARG A 13 10.39 8.61 10.07
N CYS A 14 9.21 8.59 9.47
CA CYS A 14 8.52 7.36 9.12
C CYS A 14 7.92 7.43 7.73
N GLY A 15 7.89 6.29 7.04
CA GLY A 15 7.09 6.11 5.84
C GLY A 15 5.65 5.75 6.18
N LEU A 16 4.71 6.11 5.31
CA LEU A 16 3.30 5.73 5.43
C LEU A 16 2.79 5.31 4.05
N VAL A 17 2.15 4.15 4.00
CA VAL A 17 1.36 3.67 2.86
C VAL A 17 0.07 3.07 3.41
N ALA A 18 -1.02 3.17 2.65
CA ALA A 18 -2.33 2.67 3.03
C ALA A 18 -3.11 2.31 1.78
N ASP A 19 -4.15 1.47 1.93
CA ASP A 19 -5.15 1.22 0.89
C ASP A 19 -4.52 0.83 -0.46
N ILE A 20 -3.49 -0.03 -0.45
CA ILE A 20 -2.91 -0.57 -1.69
C ILE A 20 -4.01 -1.29 -2.47
N GLN A 21 -4.85 -2.06 -1.78
CA GLN A 21 -6.07 -2.69 -2.28
C GLN A 21 -5.84 -3.37 -3.64
N TYR A 22 -4.75 -4.12 -3.75
CA TYR A 22 -4.39 -4.82 -4.98
C TYR A 22 -5.33 -5.99 -5.27
N ALA A 23 -5.74 -6.11 -6.53
CA ALA A 23 -6.31 -7.32 -7.11
C ALA A 23 -5.94 -7.43 -8.58
N ASP A 24 -5.83 -8.66 -9.09
CA ASP A 24 -5.55 -8.91 -10.50
C ASP A 24 -6.85 -8.88 -11.35
N VAL A 25 -7.49 -7.71 -11.36
CA VAL A 25 -8.75 -7.46 -12.08
C VAL A 25 -8.66 -6.15 -12.85
N ASP A 26 -9.60 -5.97 -13.79
CA ASP A 26 -9.68 -4.73 -14.58
C ASP A 26 -10.08 -3.53 -13.72
N ASP A 27 -9.66 -2.34 -14.17
CA ASP A 27 -9.95 -1.09 -13.48
C ASP A 27 -11.45 -0.77 -13.53
N ILE A 28 -12.00 -0.33 -12.40
CA ILE A 28 -13.42 -0.02 -12.28
C ILE A 28 -13.61 1.47 -12.03
N ARG A 29 -14.50 2.08 -12.81
CA ARG A 29 -14.99 3.43 -12.52
C ARG A 29 -16.11 3.35 -11.49
N SER A 30 -16.06 4.25 -10.52
CA SER A 30 -17.19 4.52 -9.61
C SER A 30 -18.48 4.80 -10.38
N ALA A 31 -19.64 4.55 -9.76
CA ALA A 31 -20.95 4.82 -10.38
C ALA A 31 -21.14 6.30 -10.77
N SER A 32 -20.46 7.23 -10.11
CA SER A 32 -20.46 8.67 -10.46
C SER A 32 -19.50 9.01 -11.62
N GLY A 33 -18.69 8.05 -12.08
CA GLY A 33 -17.67 8.21 -13.13
C GLY A 33 -16.43 9.00 -12.71
N ARG A 34 -16.43 9.62 -11.51
CA ARG A 34 -15.40 10.56 -11.05
C ARG A 34 -14.13 9.90 -10.56
N GLN A 35 -14.24 8.72 -9.96
CA GLN A 35 -13.11 7.97 -9.44
C GLN A 35 -12.88 6.71 -10.28
N LEU A 36 -11.63 6.49 -10.67
CA LEU A 36 -11.12 5.26 -11.27
C LEU A 36 -10.34 4.52 -10.20
N ARG A 37 -10.75 3.28 -9.90
CA ARG A 37 -9.98 2.38 -9.05
C ARG A 37 -9.07 1.54 -9.93
N SER A 38 -7.77 1.79 -9.84
CA SER A 38 -6.77 1.09 -10.63
C SER A 38 -6.14 -0.05 -9.84
N TYR A 39 -6.70 -1.26 -9.97
CA TYR A 39 -6.29 -2.40 -9.13
C TYR A 39 -4.88 -2.87 -9.50
N ARG A 40 -4.62 -3.18 -10.77
CA ARG A 40 -3.26 -3.54 -11.21
C ARG A 40 -2.27 -2.38 -11.10
N GLY A 41 -2.76 -1.16 -11.28
CA GLY A 41 -1.97 0.05 -11.09
C GLY A 41 -1.43 0.22 -9.67
N ALA A 42 -2.07 -0.38 -8.66
CA ALA A 42 -1.63 -0.33 -7.27
C ALA A 42 -0.20 -0.85 -7.08
N LEU A 43 0.21 -1.91 -7.79
CA LEU A 43 1.58 -2.44 -7.72
C LEU A 43 2.61 -1.40 -8.16
N LYS A 44 2.32 -0.65 -9.23
CA LYS A 44 3.21 0.42 -9.71
C LYS A 44 3.29 1.56 -8.71
N THR A 45 2.19 1.89 -8.03
CA THR A 45 2.17 2.90 -6.96
C THR A 45 2.97 2.44 -5.75
N ALA A 46 2.83 1.18 -5.34
CA ALA A 46 3.61 0.58 -4.27
C ALA A 46 5.12 0.59 -4.59
N GLN A 47 5.51 0.25 -5.82
CA GLN A 47 6.92 0.33 -6.26
C GLN A 47 7.49 1.73 -6.14
N LYS A 48 6.72 2.76 -6.53
CA LYS A 48 7.14 4.16 -6.38
C LYS A 48 7.27 4.57 -4.92
N ALA A 49 6.36 4.11 -4.05
CA ALA A 49 6.45 4.35 -2.62
C ALA A 49 7.71 3.73 -2.02
N VAL A 50 8.03 2.49 -2.38
CA VAL A 50 9.27 1.80 -1.96
C VAL A 50 10.51 2.55 -2.44
N GLN A 51 10.55 2.96 -3.71
CA GLN A 51 11.65 3.77 -4.23
C GLN A 51 11.82 5.06 -3.41
N PHE A 52 10.72 5.78 -3.17
CA PHE A 52 10.74 7.00 -2.36
C PHE A 52 11.22 6.74 -0.93
N PHE A 53 10.77 5.67 -0.28
CA PHE A 53 11.22 5.33 1.07
C PHE A 53 12.72 5.01 1.12
N ASN A 54 13.27 4.36 0.09
CA ASN A 54 14.70 4.09 0.01
C ASN A 54 15.51 5.38 -0.19
N GLU A 55 15.05 6.27 -1.08
CA GLU A 55 15.63 7.60 -1.27
C GLU A 55 15.62 8.41 0.04
N GLU A 56 14.48 8.46 0.73
CA GLU A 56 14.36 9.18 2.00
C GLU A 56 15.19 8.55 3.12
N HIS A 57 15.23 7.22 3.20
CA HIS A 57 16.03 6.48 4.18
C HIS A 57 17.53 6.75 3.98
N SER A 58 17.99 6.86 2.74
CA SER A 58 19.39 7.20 2.42
C SER A 58 19.79 8.62 2.84
N GLN A 59 18.85 9.56 2.89
CA GLN A 59 19.08 10.96 3.29
C GLN A 59 18.95 11.18 4.80
N GLY A 60 18.26 10.28 5.50
CA GLY A 60 18.08 10.29 6.93
C GLY A 60 17.24 9.11 7.36
N SER A 61 17.88 8.08 7.92
CA SER A 61 17.27 6.80 8.24
C SER A 61 15.81 6.90 8.73
N LEU A 62 14.88 6.34 7.94
CA LEU A 62 13.50 6.11 8.39
C LEU A 62 13.51 5.14 9.56
N SER A 63 12.85 5.51 10.65
CA SER A 63 12.74 4.70 11.86
C SER A 63 11.83 3.49 11.67
N PHE A 64 10.74 3.67 10.91
CA PHE A 64 9.83 2.60 10.51
C PHE A 64 8.97 3.03 9.31
N ILE A 65 8.26 2.08 8.73
CA ILE A 65 7.21 2.30 7.73
C ILE A 65 5.91 1.69 8.24
N LEU A 66 4.83 2.47 8.19
CA LEU A 66 3.48 2.02 8.54
C LEU A 66 2.72 1.67 7.26
N HIS A 67 2.22 0.43 7.17
CA HIS A 67 1.17 0.05 6.24
C HIS A 67 -0.17 0.04 6.97
N ASN A 68 -1.05 0.99 6.66
CA ASN A 68 -2.30 1.18 7.40
C ASN A 68 -3.50 0.41 6.80
N GLY A 69 -3.39 -0.91 6.74
CA GLY A 69 -4.48 -1.80 6.31
C GLY A 69 -4.79 -1.79 4.81
N ASP A 70 -5.69 -2.67 4.40
CA ASP A 70 -6.23 -2.80 3.06
C ASP A 70 -5.14 -3.03 1.98
N ILE A 71 -4.33 -4.08 2.17
CA ILE A 71 -3.22 -4.45 1.29
C ILE A 71 -3.70 -5.09 -0.02
N ILE A 72 -4.72 -5.94 0.06
CA ILE A 72 -5.39 -6.56 -1.10
C ILE A 72 -6.88 -6.22 -1.09
N ASP A 73 -7.50 -6.22 -2.26
CA ASP A 73 -8.93 -5.98 -2.39
C ASP A 73 -9.78 -7.25 -2.15
N HIS A 74 -11.03 -7.11 -1.72
CA HIS A 74 -11.98 -8.23 -1.63
C HIS A 74 -12.12 -8.99 -2.96
N LYS A 75 -11.92 -8.32 -4.11
CA LYS A 75 -11.92 -8.95 -5.45
C LYS A 75 -10.81 -9.98 -5.64
N ALA A 76 -9.75 -9.97 -4.82
CA ALA A 76 -8.75 -11.01 -4.78
C ALA A 76 -9.28 -12.31 -4.13
N ALA A 77 -10.33 -12.23 -3.32
CA ALA A 77 -10.93 -13.36 -2.59
C ALA A 77 -12.34 -13.73 -3.08
N PHE A 78 -13.07 -12.78 -3.66
CA PHE A 78 -14.47 -12.94 -4.03
C PHE A 78 -14.73 -12.54 -5.49
N ASP A 79 -15.50 -13.36 -6.19
CA ASP A 79 -16.04 -13.07 -7.50
C ASP A 79 -17.48 -12.55 -7.35
N PHE A 80 -17.62 -11.23 -7.46
CA PHE A 80 -18.92 -10.56 -7.32
C PHE A 80 -19.87 -10.80 -8.49
N GLU A 81 -19.37 -11.22 -9.66
CA GLU A 81 -20.23 -11.52 -10.81
C GLU A 81 -20.90 -12.88 -10.65
N ASN A 82 -20.15 -13.85 -10.11
CA ASN A 82 -20.60 -15.23 -9.91
C ASN A 82 -21.06 -15.53 -8.47
N ASP A 83 -21.05 -14.51 -7.60
CA ASP A 83 -21.41 -14.59 -6.17
C ASP A 83 -20.73 -15.75 -5.44
N CYS A 84 -19.43 -15.90 -5.63
CA CYS A 84 -18.68 -17.04 -5.08
C CYS A 84 -17.25 -16.67 -4.65
N PHE A 85 -16.69 -17.45 -3.73
CA PHE A 85 -15.29 -17.32 -3.37
C PHE A 85 -14.38 -17.80 -4.50
N ARG A 86 -13.34 -17.01 -4.79
CA ARG A 86 -12.24 -17.42 -5.63
C ARG A 86 -11.39 -18.47 -4.91
N ASP A 87 -10.56 -19.19 -5.67
CA ASP A 87 -9.53 -20.04 -5.05
C ASP A 87 -8.64 -19.19 -4.13
N LYS A 88 -8.43 -19.65 -2.89
CA LYS A 88 -7.58 -18.98 -1.89
C LYS A 88 -6.19 -18.64 -2.44
N ARG A 89 -5.67 -19.44 -3.37
CA ARG A 89 -4.40 -19.18 -4.06
C ARG A 89 -4.36 -17.81 -4.72
N ASN A 90 -5.49 -17.29 -5.20
CA ASN A 90 -5.56 -15.96 -5.81
C ASN A 90 -5.27 -14.85 -4.78
N SER A 91 -5.86 -14.93 -3.59
CA SER A 91 -5.62 -13.94 -2.52
C SER A 91 -4.19 -14.04 -1.99
N PHE A 92 -3.65 -15.26 -1.84
CA PHE A 92 -2.24 -15.44 -1.46
C PHE A 92 -1.28 -14.91 -2.53
N GLN A 93 -1.58 -15.13 -3.81
CA GLN A 93 -0.75 -14.62 -4.90
C GLN A 93 -0.82 -13.09 -4.95
N ALA A 94 -2.00 -12.51 -4.73
CA ALA A 94 -2.15 -11.05 -4.67
C ALA A 94 -1.36 -10.45 -3.51
N LEU A 95 -1.50 -11.03 -2.31
CA LEU A 95 -0.74 -10.62 -1.14
C LEU A 95 0.77 -10.76 -1.37
N LYS A 96 1.20 -11.89 -1.92
CA LYS A 96 2.61 -12.13 -2.29
C LYS A 96 3.14 -11.05 -3.23
N SER A 97 2.41 -10.69 -4.27
CA SER A 97 2.85 -9.66 -5.23
C SER A 97 3.05 -8.30 -4.58
N VAL A 98 2.22 -7.93 -3.60
CA VAL A 98 2.43 -6.68 -2.84
C VAL A 98 3.62 -6.82 -1.88
N LEU A 99 3.69 -7.91 -1.11
CA LEU A 99 4.76 -8.12 -0.14
C LEU A 99 6.15 -8.22 -0.79
N GLU A 100 6.27 -8.82 -1.97
CA GLU A 100 7.53 -8.85 -2.74
C GLU A 100 8.01 -7.45 -3.11
N ILE A 101 7.09 -6.51 -3.39
CA ILE A 101 7.44 -5.12 -3.63
C ILE A 101 7.87 -4.45 -2.33
N LEU A 102 7.09 -4.61 -1.25
CA LEU A 102 7.39 -4.00 0.05
C LEU A 102 8.69 -4.53 0.66
N ASP A 103 9.08 -5.78 0.41
CA ASP A 103 10.36 -6.35 0.82
C ASP A 103 11.57 -5.65 0.17
N GLY A 104 11.34 -4.92 -0.93
CA GLY A 104 12.32 -4.06 -1.58
C GLY A 104 12.71 -2.81 -0.78
N THR A 105 12.11 -2.54 0.39
CA THR A 105 12.50 -1.39 1.22
C THR A 105 13.79 -1.62 1.99
N ASP A 106 14.65 -0.62 2.03
CA ASP A 106 15.88 -0.61 2.83
C ASP A 106 15.56 -0.51 4.33
N CYS A 107 14.54 0.27 4.70
CA CYS A 107 14.02 0.29 6.07
C CYS A 107 13.28 -1.04 6.36
N ARG A 108 13.83 -1.85 7.26
CA ARG A 108 13.27 -3.19 7.59
C ARG A 108 12.20 -3.16 8.67
N SER A 109 11.99 -2.03 9.35
CA SER A 109 10.99 -1.92 10.40
C SER A 109 9.63 -1.57 9.80
N TRP A 110 8.81 -2.58 9.53
CA TRP A 110 7.43 -2.43 9.10
C TRP A 110 6.45 -2.62 10.25
N ILE A 111 5.42 -1.79 10.28
CA ILE A 111 4.22 -1.97 11.11
C ILE A 111 3.04 -2.16 10.17
N PHE A 112 2.34 -3.29 10.28
CA PHE A 112 1.13 -3.57 9.51
C PHE A 112 -0.09 -3.49 10.43
N THR A 113 -1.08 -2.68 10.06
CA THR A 113 -2.41 -2.74 10.65
C THR A 113 -3.35 -3.54 9.75
N LEU A 114 -4.46 -3.98 10.31
CA LEU A 114 -5.54 -4.64 9.57
C LEU A 114 -6.62 -3.62 9.24
N GLY A 115 -7.00 -3.56 7.98
CA GLY A 115 -8.16 -2.84 7.48
C GLY A 115 -9.37 -3.77 7.33
N ASN A 116 -10.43 -3.25 6.74
CA ASN A 116 -11.66 -4.01 6.55
C ASN A 116 -11.57 -5.01 5.38
N HIS A 117 -10.65 -4.83 4.45
CA HIS A 117 -10.43 -5.78 3.35
C HIS A 117 -9.66 -7.04 3.77
N GLU A 118 -9.05 -7.03 4.96
CA GLU A 118 -8.39 -8.20 5.55
C GLU A 118 -9.32 -9.13 6.35
N MET A 119 -10.56 -8.70 6.64
CA MET A 119 -11.57 -9.47 7.40
C MET A 119 -12.63 -10.10 6.50
#